data_AF-A0A7L6CJG3-F1
#
_entry.id   AF-A0A7L6CJG3-F1
#
_cell.length_a   1.000
_cell.length_b   1.000
_cell.length_c   1.000
_cell.angle_alpha   90.00
_cell.angle_beta   90.00
_cell.angle_gamma   90.00
#
_symmetry.space_group_name_H-M   'P 1'
#
loop_
_entity.id
_entity.type
_entity.pdbx_description
1 polymer ?
#
loop_
_entity_poly.entity_id
_entity_poly.type
_entity_poly.pdbx_seq_one_letter_code
_entity_poly.pdbx_strand_id
1 'polypeptide(L)' 'MKKTVMIALALATLTALPAHAISAKYRAKLERSGCTQVTESNGTCDINKTKAQNIARHPELKAKTTQSDKVMRK' A
#
# COMPACT_ATOMS: atom_id res chain seq x y z
N MET A 1 -27.06 -12.42 30.04
CA MET A 1 -27.36 -11.80 28.73
C MET A 1 -27.13 -10.28 28.71
N LYS A 2 -27.63 -9.48 29.68
CA LYS A 2 -27.39 -8.02 29.68
C LYS A 2 -25.92 -7.61 29.91
N LYS A 3 -25.19 -8.33 30.77
CA LYS A 3 -23.76 -8.04 31.07
C LYS A 3 -22.81 -8.37 29.92
N THR A 4 -23.12 -9.40 29.14
CA THR A 4 -22.33 -9.83 27.97
C THR A 4 -22.48 -8.86 26.80
N VAL A 5 -23.66 -8.25 26.63
CA VAL A 5 -23.91 -7.21 25.62
C VAL A 5 -23.11 -5.94 25.94
N MET A 6 -23.01 -5.54 27.21
CA MET A 6 -22.24 -4.37 27.61
C MET A 6 -20.72 -4.55 27.39
N ILE A 7 -20.20 -5.76 27.64
CA ILE A 7 -18.77 -6.07 27.40
C ILE A 7 -18.45 -6.08 25.90
N ALA A 8 -19.35 -6.63 25.07
CA ALA A 8 -19.17 -6.62 23.62
C ALA A 8 -19.21 -5.20 23.03
N LEU A 9 -20.03 -4.31 23.58
CA LEU A 9 -20.12 -2.92 23.13
C LEU A 9 -18.88 -2.10 23.50
N ALA A 10 -18.26 -2.35 24.65
CA ALA A 10 -17.02 -1.68 25.06
C ALA A 10 -15.84 -2.04 24.14
N LEU A 11 -15.76 -3.30 23.71
CA LEU A 11 -14.65 -3.80 22.88
C LEU A 11 -14.66 -3.25 21.43
N ALA A 12 -15.81 -2.79 20.94
CA ALA A 12 -15.97 -2.29 19.57
C ALA A 12 -15.35 -0.90 19.33
N THR A 13 -14.96 -0.17 20.38
CA THR A 13 -14.47 1.22 20.27
C THR A 13 -12.96 1.34 20.00
N LEU A 14 -12.21 0.23 20.04
CA LEU A 14 -10.74 0.26 19.99
C LEU A 14 -10.14 0.24 18.56
N THR A 15 -10.97 0.24 17.51
CA THR A 15 -10.49 0.11 16.12
C THR A 15 -10.19 1.44 15.43
N ALA A 16 -10.49 2.58 16.07
CA ALA A 16 -10.20 3.91 15.54
C ALA A 16 -8.74 4.33 15.83
N LEU A 17 -7.78 3.54 15.34
CA LEU A 17 -6.38 3.96 15.31
C LEU A 17 -6.22 5.01 14.21
N PRO A 18 -5.49 6.12 14.46
CA PRO A 18 -5.28 7.15 13.45
C PRO A 18 -4.61 6.51 12.23
N ALA A 19 -5.25 6.66 11.07
CA ALA A 19 -4.65 6.36 9.79
C ALA A 19 -3.34 7.13 9.69
N HIS A 20 -2.23 6.40 9.84
CA HIS A 20 -0.85 6.84 9.81
C HIS A 20 -0.70 8.09 8.95
N ALA A 21 -0.55 9.25 9.60
CA ALA A 21 -0.25 10.49 8.92
C ALA A 21 0.97 10.22 8.04
N ILE A 22 0.79 10.30 6.73
CA ILE A 22 1.86 10.09 5.75
C ILE A 22 2.95 11.09 6.13
N SER A 23 4.03 10.59 6.75
CA SER A 23 5.05 11.48 7.29
C SER A 23 5.57 12.36 6.16
N ALA A 24 5.84 13.64 6.43
CA ALA A 24 6.42 14.55 5.43
C ALA A 24 7.67 13.94 4.77
N LYS A 25 8.44 13.16 5.54
CA LYS A 25 9.58 12.38 5.04
C LYS A 25 9.20 11.31 4.03
N TYR A 26 8.07 10.64 4.19
CA TYR A 26 7.59 9.63 3.24
C TYR A 26 7.10 10.28 1.95
N ARG A 27 6.42 11.44 2.02
CA ARG A 27 6.08 12.24 0.82
C ARG A 27 7.32 12.66 0.03
N ALA A 28 8.33 13.20 0.72
CA ALA A 28 9.59 13.57 0.09
C ALA A 28 10.31 12.36 -0.55
N LYS A 29 10.22 11.18 0.07
CA LYS A 29 10.77 9.94 -0.49
C LYS A 29 10.04 9.51 -1.76
N LEU A 30 8.70 9.57 -1.80
CA LEU A 30 7.90 9.30 -2.99
C LEU A 30 8.25 10.26 -4.15
N GLU A 31 8.41 11.56 -3.86
CA GLU A 31 8.78 12.56 -4.86
C GLU A 31 10.20 12.32 -5.41
N ARG A 32 11.16 11.97 -4.55
CA ARG A 32 12.54 11.66 -4.95
C ARG A 32 12.64 10.38 -5.79
N SER A 33 11.93 9.33 -5.41
CA SER A 33 11.94 8.04 -6.10
C SER A 33 11.05 8.02 -7.35
N GLY A 34 10.15 9.00 -7.49
CA GLY A 34 9.13 9.03 -8.54
C GLY A 34 8.01 8.02 -8.34
N CYS A 35 7.89 7.42 -7.15
CA CYS A 35 6.84 6.48 -6.82
C CYS A 35 5.59 7.19 -6.31
N THR A 36 4.44 6.55 -6.47
CA THR A 36 3.19 6.87 -5.77
C THR A 36 2.97 5.85 -4.65
N GLN A 37 2.08 6.16 -3.70
CA GLN A 37 1.69 5.21 -2.65
C GLN A 37 1.20 3.88 -3.22
N VAL A 38 0.42 3.92 -4.30
CA VAL A 38 -0.14 2.72 -4.95
C VAL A 38 0.97 1.88 -5.60
N THR A 39 1.89 2.52 -6.30
CA THR A 39 2.97 1.80 -6.99
C THR A 39 4.00 1.21 -6.04
N GLU A 40 4.22 1.88 -4.90
CA GLU A 40 5.08 1.39 -3.81
C GLU A 40 4.40 0.20 -3.12
N SER A 41 3.12 0.32 -2.75
CA SER A 41 2.37 -0.77 -2.11
C SER A 41 2.22 -2.02 -3.00
N ASN A 42 2.14 -1.83 -4.32
CA ASN A 42 2.06 -2.93 -5.28
C ASN A 42 3.44 -3.49 -5.69
N GLY A 43 4.54 -3.01 -5.09
CA GLY A 43 5.91 -3.46 -5.39
C GLY A 43 6.40 -3.11 -6.80
N THR A 44 5.64 -2.31 -7.55
CA THR A 44 5.97 -1.85 -8.90
C THR A 44 6.97 -0.70 -8.92
N CYS A 45 7.19 -0.05 -7.77
CA CYS A 45 8.14 1.04 -7.65
C CYS A 45 8.82 0.95 -6.30
N ASP A 46 10.16 0.98 -6.27
CA ASP A 46 10.92 0.88 -5.04
C ASP A 46 11.29 2.29 -4.55
N ILE A 47 10.80 2.64 -3.35
CA ILE A 47 10.99 3.97 -2.75
C ILE A 47 12.46 4.25 -2.38
N ASN A 48 13.30 3.23 -2.29
CA ASN A 48 14.73 3.38 -2.00
C ASN A 48 15.57 3.54 -3.27
N LYS A 49 14.97 3.38 -4.46
CA LYS A 49 15.64 3.55 -5.75
C LYS A 49 15.48 4.99 -6.27
N THR A 50 16.38 5.37 -7.16
CA THR A 50 16.27 6.65 -7.87
C THR A 50 15.19 6.58 -8.93
N LYS A 51 14.63 7.74 -9.31
CA LYS A 51 13.63 7.85 -10.38
C LYS A 51 14.07 7.14 -11.66
N ALA A 52 15.32 7.31 -12.09
CA ALA A 52 15.85 6.67 -13.29
C ALA A 52 15.89 5.14 -13.18
N GLN A 53 16.27 4.60 -12.02
CA GLN A 53 16.30 3.16 -11.78
C GLN A 53 14.89 2.56 -11.76
N ASN A 54 13.91 3.28 -11.20
CA ASN A 54 12.51 2.86 -11.25
C ASN A 54 12.00 2.88 -12.69
N ILE A 55 12.24 3.95 -13.46
CA ILE A 55 11.92 4.05 -14.90
C ILE A 55 12.49 2.87 -15.70
N ALA A 56 13.75 2.53 -15.49
CA ALA A 56 14.42 1.42 -16.16
C ALA A 56 13.83 0.03 -15.83
N ARG A 57 13.08 -0.09 -14.72
CA ARG A 57 12.41 -1.33 -14.28
C ARG A 57 10.98 -1.49 -14.80
N HIS A 58 10.34 -0.41 -15.27
CA HIS A 58 9.01 -0.47 -15.89
C HIS A 58 8.86 -1.42 -17.10
N PRO A 59 9.88 -1.75 -17.92
CA PRO A 59 9.72 -2.80 -18.93
C PRO A 59 9.38 -4.18 -18.34
N GLU A 60 9.80 -4.48 -17.11
CA GLU A 60 9.60 -5.81 -16.50
C GLU A 60 8.24 -5.98 -15.78
N LEU A 61 7.59 -4.89 -15.37
CA LEU A 61 6.33 -4.94 -14.59
C LEU A 61 5.08 -5.18 -15.45
N LYS A 62 5.18 -4.93 -16.76
CA LYS A 62 4.17 -5.34 -17.76
C LYS A 62 4.04 -6.87 -17.83
N ALA A 63 5.13 -7.61 -17.59
CA ALA A 63 5.12 -9.08 -17.61
C ALA A 63 4.39 -9.68 -16.41
N LYS A 64 4.46 -9.07 -15.21
CA LYS A 64 3.79 -9.57 -14.00
C LYS A 64 2.30 -9.20 -13.88
N THR A 65 1.89 -8.06 -14.43
CA THR A 65 0.46 -7.65 -14.39
C THR A 65 -0.40 -8.59 -15.24
N THR A 66 0.12 -9.02 -16.40
CA THR A 66 -0.55 -9.98 -17.29
C THR A 66 -0.76 -11.36 -16.65
N GLN A 67 0.08 -11.76 -15.69
CA GLN A 67 -0.05 -13.05 -15.00
C GLN A 67 -1.25 -13.10 -14.05
N SER A 68 -1.62 -11.98 -13.39
CA SER A 68 -2.81 -11.95 -12.52
C SER A 68 -4.12 -11.83 -13.32
N ASP A 69 -4.12 -11.12 -14.45
CA ASP A 69 -5.31 -11.06 -15.32
C ASP A 69 -5.66 -12.42 -15.96
N LYS A 70 -4.66 -13.29 -16.18
CA LYS A 70 -4.89 -14.62 -16.75
C LYS A 70 -5.43 -15.65 -15.75
N VAL A 71 -5.23 -15.42 -14.45
CA VAL A 71 -5.75 -16.30 -13.37
C VAL A 71 -7.22 -16.01 -13.04
N MET A 72 -7.68 -14.77 -13.24
CA MET A 72 -9.08 -14.36 -13.03
C MET A 72 -10.02 -14.68 -14.20
N ARG A 73 -9.50 -15.09 -15.38
CA ARG A 73 -10.29 -15.46 -16.57
C ARG A 73 -10.27 -16.98 -16.84
N LYS A 74 -10.27 -17.82 -15.82
CA LYS A 74 -10.40 -19.27 -15.97
C LYS A 74 -11.47 -19.83 -15.04
#